data_AF-I6T3J8-F1
#
_entry.id   AF-I6T3J8-F1
#
_cell.length_a   1.000
_cell.length_b   1.000
_cell.length_c   1.000
_cell.angle_alpha   90.00
_cell.angle_beta   90.00
_cell.angle_gamma   90.00
#
_symmetry.space_group_name_H-M   'P 1'
#
loop_
_entity.id
_entity.type
_entity.pdbx_description
1 polymer ?
#
loop_
_entity_poly.entity_id
_entity_poly.type
_entity_poly.pdbx_seq_one_letter_code
_entity_poly.pdbx_strand_id
1 'polypeptide(L)'
;MNDMLNIIYDALVSNEYIYSMTYNEKMKSLRIKFYQQPETADKTGPFITIRPVDVPNEAYHGSDKELSVEYLIQIDVESAYRITCKQIQYEIKNELKK
;
A
#
# COMPACT_ATOMS: atom_id res chain seq x y z
N MET A 1 11.08 -7.28 14.17
CA MET A 1 9.95 -6.37 13.90
C MET A 1 9.49 -6.66 12.49
N ASN A 2 8.25 -7.11 12.29
CA ASN A 2 7.73 -7.34 10.95
C ASN A 2 7.44 -5.98 10.31
N ASP A 3 7.98 -5.75 9.12
CA ASP A 3 7.71 -4.53 8.38
C ASP A 3 6.41 -4.68 7.60
N MET A 4 5.30 -4.29 8.24
CA MET A 4 3.97 -4.42 7.67
C MET A 4 3.82 -3.58 6.38
N LEU A 5 4.53 -2.47 6.24
CA LEU A 5 4.49 -1.65 5.03
C LEU A 5 5.11 -2.39 3.85
N ASN A 6 6.26 -3.05 4.07
CA ASN A 6 6.89 -3.89 3.05
C ASN A 6 6.05 -5.13 2.71
N ILE A 7 5.41 -5.76 3.70
CA ILE A 7 4.49 -6.90 3.44
C ILE A 7 3.34 -6.46 2.52
N ILE A 8 2.72 -5.30 2.80
CA ILE A 8 1.66 -4.74 1.94
C ILE A 8 2.23 -4.43 0.56
N TYR A 9 3.39 -3.78 0.48
CA TYR A 9 4.03 -3.45 -0.79
C TYR A 9 4.25 -4.69 -1.66
N ASP A 10 4.86 -5.73 -1.10
CA ASP A 10 5.16 -6.98 -1.83
C ASP A 10 3.86 -7.65 -2.31
N ALA A 11 2.81 -7.65 -1.48
CA ALA A 11 1.50 -8.13 -1.88
C ALA A 11 0.94 -7.34 -3.09
N LEU A 12 1.01 -6.01 -3.05
CA LEU A 12 0.54 -5.16 -4.16
C LEU A 12 1.35 -5.38 -5.44
N VAL A 13 2.67 -5.57 -5.33
CA VAL A 13 3.56 -5.81 -6.48
C VAL A 13 3.31 -7.17 -7.12
N SER A 14 2.90 -8.17 -6.33
CA SER A 14 2.59 -9.50 -6.84
C SER A 14 1.32 -9.54 -7.72
N ASN A 15 0.44 -8.55 -7.59
CA ASN A 15 -0.76 -8.44 -8.41
C ASN A 15 -0.43 -7.84 -9.80
N GLU A 16 -0.67 -8.62 -10.86
CA GLU A 16 -0.33 -8.24 -12.24
C GLU A 16 -1.02 -6.94 -12.71
N TYR A 17 -2.26 -6.71 -12.30
CA TYR A 17 -2.99 -5.50 -12.66
C TYR A 17 -2.41 -4.27 -11.96
N ILE A 18 -2.17 -4.36 -10.66
CA ILE A 18 -1.57 -3.25 -9.91
C ILE A 18 -0.15 -2.95 -10.43
N TYR A 19 0.64 -3.98 -10.69
CA TYR A 19 1.98 -3.84 -11.24
C TYR A 19 1.94 -3.11 -12.59
N SER A 20 1.14 -3.59 -13.55
CA SER A 20 1.07 -3.01 -14.90
C SER A 20 0.58 -1.55 -14.88
N MET A 21 -0.34 -1.21 -13.99
CA MET A 21 -0.87 0.16 -13.88
C MET A 21 0.07 1.13 -13.17
N THR A 22 0.93 0.66 -12.26
CA THR A 22 1.81 1.52 -11.45
C THR A 22 3.26 1.51 -11.92
N TYR A 23 3.66 0.58 -12.79
CA TYR A 23 5.01 0.51 -13.32
C TYR A 23 5.29 1.65 -14.30
N ASN A 24 6.43 2.32 -14.11
CA ASN A 24 6.90 3.37 -15.00
C ASN A 24 8.12 2.87 -15.78
N GLU A 25 7.95 2.60 -17.07
CA GLU A 25 9.02 2.12 -17.95
C GLU A 25 10.18 3.11 -18.07
N LYS A 26 9.90 4.43 -18.05
CA LYS A 26 10.93 5.46 -18.20
C LYS A 26 11.84 5.53 -16.97
N MET A 27 11.25 5.42 -15.78
CA MET A 27 11.97 5.47 -14.50
C MET A 27 12.42 4.09 -14.01
N LYS A 28 12.00 3.01 -14.69
CA LYS A 28 12.19 1.60 -14.28
C LYS A 28 11.82 1.37 -12.82
N SER A 29 10.70 1.96 -12.39
CA SER A 29 10.28 1.95 -10.99
C SER A 29 8.76 1.96 -10.85
N LEU A 30 8.27 1.38 -9.77
CA LEU A 30 6.86 1.42 -9.40
C LEU A 30 6.48 2.77 -8.77
N ARG A 31 5.28 3.25 -9.10
CA ARG A 31 4.63 4.42 -8.48
C ARG A 31 3.89 4.05 -7.19
N ILE A 32 4.51 3.21 -6.38
CA ILE A 32 4.06 2.86 -5.03
C ILE A 32 5.08 3.43 -4.06
N LYS A 33 4.64 4.28 -3.14
CA LYS A 33 5.51 5.00 -2.20
C LYS A 33 5.01 4.85 -0.76
N PHE A 34 5.94 4.98 0.18
CA PHE A 34 5.63 5.00 1.60
C PHE A 34 5.51 6.44 2.11
N TYR A 35 4.61 6.65 3.06
CA TYR A 35 4.36 7.91 3.79
C TYR A 35 3.80 9.05 2.94
N GLN A 36 4.52 9.47 1.91
CA GLN A 36 4.13 10.59 1.04
C GLN A 36 4.71 10.45 -0.37
N GLN A 37 3.94 10.88 -1.36
CA GLN A 37 4.40 11.07 -2.73
C GLN A 37 5.26 12.36 -2.81
N PRO A 38 6.52 12.30 -3.29
CA PRO A 38 7.31 13.53 -3.46
C PRO A 38 6.67 14.44 -4.51
N GLU A 39 6.85 15.76 -4.37
CA GLU A 39 6.26 16.74 -5.30
C GLU A 39 6.76 16.56 -6.74
N THR A 40 8.01 16.11 -6.88
CA THR A 40 8.66 15.81 -8.16
C THR A 40 8.30 14.44 -8.73
N ALA A 41 7.42 13.67 -8.06
CA ALA A 41 7.00 12.36 -8.53
C ALA A 41 6.26 12.47 -9.87
N ASP A 42 6.46 11.46 -10.72
CA ASP A 42 5.73 11.36 -11.97
C ASP A 42 4.24 11.03 -11.72
N LYS A 43 3.37 12.03 -11.94
CA LYS A 43 1.90 11.94 -11.81
C LYS A 43 1.18 11.62 -13.13
N THR A 44 1.90 11.21 -14.17
CA THR A 44 1.29 10.89 -15.48
C THR A 44 0.40 9.65 -15.50
N GLY A 45 0.52 8.79 -14.48
CA GLY A 45 -0.25 7.56 -14.34
C GLY A 45 -0.70 7.32 -12.90
N PRO A 46 -1.43 6.22 -12.64
CA PRO A 46 -1.90 5.87 -11.31
C PRO A 46 -0.74 5.69 -10.32
N PHE A 47 -0.94 6.16 -9.09
CA PHE A 47 0.03 5.97 -8.03
C PHE A 47 -0.65 5.59 -6.71
N ILE A 48 0.12 4.94 -5.84
CA ILE A 48 -0.35 4.41 -4.56
C ILE A 48 0.57 4.91 -3.45
N THR A 49 -0.03 5.41 -2.36
CA THR A 49 0.72 5.75 -1.14
C THR A 49 0.27 4.84 0.00
N ILE A 50 1.21 4.17 0.66
CA ILE A 50 0.97 3.32 1.83
C ILE A 50 1.52 4.05 3.05
N ARG A 51 0.69 4.27 4.07
CA ARG A 51 1.10 4.99 5.29
C ARG A 51 0.45 4.42 6.55
N PRO A 52 1.19 4.32 7.66
CA PRO A 52 0.59 4.04 8.95
C PRO A 52 -0.27 5.25 9.37
N VAL A 53 -1.46 4.97 9.88
CA VAL A 53 -2.35 5.98 10.46
C VAL A 53 -2.10 6.10 11.95
N ASP A 54 -1.81 4.97 12.60
CA ASP A 54 -1.51 4.90 14.02
C ASP A 54 -0.27 4.03 14.26
N VAL A 55 0.30 4.14 15.45
CA VAL A 55 1.36 3.24 15.90
C VAL A 55 0.81 1.83 16.06
N PRO A 56 1.64 0.79 15.87
CA PRO A 56 1.21 -0.57 16.14
C PRO A 56 0.79 -0.70 17.61
N ASN A 57 -0.45 -1.12 17.86
CA ASN A 57 -1.02 -1.24 19.20
C ASN A 57 -1.17 -2.70 19.60
N GLU A 58 -1.10 -2.99 20.89
CA GLU A 58 -1.37 -4.33 21.42
C GLU A 58 -2.86 -4.65 21.27
N ALA A 59 -3.20 -5.64 20.43
CA ALA A 59 -4.57 -6.11 20.29
C ALA A 59 -4.98 -7.09 21.40
N TYR A 60 -4.03 -7.88 21.91
CA TYR A 60 -4.22 -8.80 23.02
C TYR A 60 -2.95 -8.86 23.86
N HIS A 61 -3.10 -8.82 25.18
CA HIS A 61 -2.01 -8.97 26.13
C HIS A 61 -2.25 -10.20 27.03
N GLY A 62 -1.18 -10.90 27.37
CA GLY A 62 -1.18 -12.00 28.35
C GLY A 62 -0.12 -11.71 29.41
N SER A 63 -0.55 -11.28 30.59
CA SER A 63 0.34 -10.74 31.62
C SER A 63 1.17 -9.58 31.05
N ASP A 64 2.52 -9.64 31.11
CA ASP A 64 3.45 -8.61 30.65
C ASP A 64 3.93 -8.81 29.19
N LYS A 65 3.19 -9.59 28.38
CA LYS A 65 3.57 -9.87 26.98
C LYS A 65 2.47 -9.53 26.00
N GLU A 66 2.85 -8.82 24.94
CA GLU A 66 2.04 -8.62 23.74
C GLU A 66 1.85 -9.98 23.04
N LEU A 67 0.60 -10.42 22.90
CA LEU A 67 0.26 -11.67 22.19
C LEU A 67 -0.08 -11.42 20.72
N SER A 68 -0.56 -10.22 20.40
CA SER A 68 -0.85 -9.80 19.03
C SER A 68 -0.75 -8.29 18.88
N VAL A 69 -0.38 -7.84 17.70
CA VAL A 69 -0.23 -6.42 17.36
C VAL A 69 -1.22 -6.07 16.23
N GLU A 70 -1.97 -5.01 16.42
CA GLU A 70 -2.84 -4.41 15.40
C GLU A 70 -2.12 -3.25 14.71
N TYR A 71 -2.28 -3.17 13.39
CA TYR A 71 -1.72 -2.10 12.56
C TYR A 71 -2.86 -1.38 11.83
N LEU A 72 -2.98 -0.08 12.02
CA LEU A 72 -3.90 0.75 11.25
C LEU A 72 -3.15 1.40 10.08
N ILE A 73 -3.36 0.87 8.87
CA ILE A 73 -2.68 1.33 7.65
C ILE A 73 -3.69 1.96 6.68
N GLN A 74 -3.33 3.11 6.11
CA GLN A 74 -4.05 3.76 5.03
C GLN A 74 -3.33 3.53 3.70
N ILE A 75 -4.10 3.18 2.67
CA ILE A 75 -3.63 2.99 1.30
C ILE A 75 -4.41 3.94 0.39
N ASP A 76 -3.74 4.98 -0.08
CA ASP A 76 -4.31 6.00 -0.95
C ASP A 76 -4.02 5.65 -2.42
N VAL A 77 -5.04 5.78 -3.28
CA VAL A 77 -4.94 5.49 -4.72
C VAL A 77 -5.39 6.70 -5.51
N GLU A 78 -4.48 7.22 -6.34
CA GLU A 78 -4.70 8.42 -7.14
C GLU A 78 -4.43 8.13 -8.62
N SER A 79 -5.27 8.68 -9.49
CA SER A 79 -5.17 8.56 -10.95
C SER A 79 -6.01 9.66 -11.60
N ALA A 80 -5.72 9.97 -12.86
CA ALA A 80 -6.55 10.85 -13.68
C ALA A 80 -8.00 10.32 -13.86
N TYR A 81 -8.20 9.00 -13.79
CA TYR A 81 -9.49 8.37 -14.03
C TYR A 81 -10.04 7.67 -12.78
N ARG A 82 -11.22 8.12 -12.33
CA ARG A 82 -11.91 7.56 -11.15
C ARG A 82 -12.13 6.04 -11.23
N ILE A 83 -12.47 5.51 -12.41
CA ILE A 83 -12.74 4.08 -12.59
C ILE A 83 -11.47 3.27 -12.36
N THR A 84 -10.33 3.75 -12.84
CA THR A 84 -9.02 3.13 -12.59
C THR A 84 -8.70 3.07 -11.10
N CYS A 85 -8.94 4.16 -10.35
CA CYS A 85 -8.79 4.12 -8.89
C CYS A 85 -9.65 3.04 -8.25
N LYS A 86 -10.91 2.90 -8.69
CA LYS A 86 -11.84 1.91 -8.13
C LYS A 86 -11.42 0.48 -8.42
N GLN A 87 -10.91 0.21 -9.61
CA GLN A 87 -10.39 -1.11 -9.94
C GLN A 87 -9.16 -1.45 -9.10
N ILE A 88 -8.19 -0.53 -9.00
CA ILE A 88 -7.00 -0.73 -8.16
C ILE A 88 -7.40 -0.95 -6.69
N GLN A 89 -8.33 -0.15 -6.15
CA GLN A 89 -8.85 -0.34 -4.79
C GLN A 89 -9.51 -1.71 -4.58
N TYR A 90 -10.20 -2.23 -5.59
CA TYR A 90 -10.79 -3.55 -5.56
C TYR A 90 -9.72 -4.65 -5.51
N GLU A 91 -8.71 -4.57 -6.37
CA GLU A 91 -7.59 -5.52 -6.38
C GLU A 91 -6.81 -5.51 -5.06
N ILE A 92 -6.50 -4.32 -4.52
CA ILE A 92 -5.86 -4.17 -3.20
C ILE A 92 -6.66 -4.90 -2.11
N LYS A 93 -7.98 -4.71 -2.11
CA LYS A 93 -8.86 -5.34 -1.11
C LYS A 93 -8.88 -6.86 -1.25
N ASN A 94 -8.81 -7.39 -2.47
CA ASN A 94 -8.74 -8.83 -2.68
C ASN A 94 -7.40 -9.40 -2.23
N GLU A 95 -6.30 -8.70 -2.52
CA GLU A 95 -4.95 -9.16 -2.19
C GLU A 95 -4.72 -9.20 -0.67
N LEU A 96 -5.19 -8.19 0.06
CA LEU A 96 -5.02 -8.11 1.52
C LEU A 96 -6.03 -8.93 2.34
N LYS A 97 -6.98 -9.58 1.67
CA LYS A 97 -7.98 -10.46 2.31
C LYS A 97 -7.67 -11.96 2.19
N LYS A 98 -6.63 -12.31 1.42
CA LYS A 98 -6.15 -13.69 1.30
C LYS A 98 -5.59 -14.15 2.63
#